data_AF-A0A2V8QPQ9-F1
#
_entry.id   AF-A0A2V8QPQ9-F1
#
_cell.length_a   1.000
_cell.length_b   1.000
_cell.length_c   1.000
_cell.angle_alpha   90.00
_cell.angle_beta   90.00
_cell.angle_gamma   90.00
#
_symmetry.space_group_name_H-M   'P 1'
#
loop_
_entity.id
_entity.type
_entity.pdbx_description
1 polymer ?
#
loop_
_entity_poly.entity_id
_entity_poly.type
_entity_poly.pdbx_seq_one_letter_code
_entity_poly.pdbx_strand_id
1 'polypeptide(L)'
;MRFVYHTARSRVNFADYGSDYVWWFGAVSNTVRDERLRRLARGMALRCARKWRLAHRTLPSDADAQTIAEFVSGGDAAESLGLGDERLKDQLRLAASRFSARDYLAFDPLTEPPPSDVPDECEYEGADNPRGAKLCHVCKRRLVMRTRYDVWYDALVTAHTGDHYGVTLGAHYMDVLKWLPVLRPYGVRGRGTDPEFIDAVYSVTHVVYTLNNYWTYRLDPRLLPREYAFLKASLPKAVAVRDADMLGEVMDSLKSFGLDDSDPLIREGTQFLLAHQNRDGSWGDLDDDDTYDRYHATETAVNGLCEYAGRGEGLSFPEVEPLLRRWAQE
;
A
#
# COMPACT_ATOMS: atom_id res chain seq x y z
N MET A 1 -3.28 -10.49 -13.60
CA MET A 1 -3.00 -11.65 -12.69
C MET A 1 -1.99 -12.68 -13.23
N ARG A 2 -2.11 -13.25 -14.44
CA ARG A 2 -1.18 -14.34 -14.88
C ARG A 2 0.28 -13.87 -14.96
N PHE A 3 0.50 -12.63 -15.42
CA PHE A 3 1.80 -11.97 -15.41
C PHE A 3 2.40 -11.93 -14.00
N VAL A 4 1.70 -11.32 -13.04
CA VAL A 4 2.09 -11.29 -11.60
C VAL A 4 2.35 -12.70 -11.05
N TYR A 5 1.53 -13.69 -11.42
CA TYR A 5 1.77 -15.06 -10.94
C TYR A 5 3.02 -15.69 -11.57
N HIS A 6 3.43 -15.24 -12.76
CA HIS A 6 4.69 -15.66 -13.37
C HIS A 6 5.89 -15.06 -12.63
N THR A 7 5.85 -13.78 -12.26
CA THR A 7 6.91 -13.14 -11.47
C THR A 7 7.04 -13.79 -10.09
N ALA A 8 5.92 -14.08 -9.42
CA ALA A 8 5.89 -14.80 -8.13
C ALA A 8 6.49 -16.22 -8.17
N ARG A 9 6.65 -16.82 -9.36
CA ARG A 9 7.30 -18.13 -9.53
C ARG A 9 8.82 -18.03 -9.61
N SER A 10 9.38 -16.85 -9.88
CA SER A 10 10.81 -16.60 -9.76
C SER A 10 11.25 -16.87 -8.32
N ARG A 11 12.46 -17.42 -8.16
CA ARG A 11 13.03 -17.63 -6.83
C ARG A 11 13.50 -16.31 -6.23
N VAL A 12 14.12 -15.46 -7.04
CA VAL A 12 14.68 -14.16 -6.63
C VAL A 12 13.53 -13.25 -6.22
N ASN A 13 12.61 -12.95 -7.15
CA ASN A 13 11.49 -12.06 -6.88
C ASN A 13 10.60 -12.52 -5.71
N PHE A 14 10.48 -13.83 -5.47
CA PHE A 14 9.70 -14.32 -4.33
C PHE A 14 10.46 -14.23 -3.00
N ALA A 15 11.79 -14.19 -3.03
CA ALA A 15 12.56 -13.89 -1.83
C ALA A 15 12.34 -12.43 -1.43
N ASP A 16 12.34 -11.53 -2.42
CA ASP A 16 12.24 -10.09 -2.19
C ASP A 16 10.78 -9.63 -1.92
N TYR A 17 9.81 -10.13 -2.69
CA TYR A 17 8.41 -9.66 -2.67
C TYR A 17 7.41 -10.76 -2.27
N GLY A 18 7.88 -11.76 -1.53
CA GLY A 18 7.10 -12.95 -1.20
C GLY A 18 5.82 -12.64 -0.43
N SER A 19 5.88 -11.72 0.54
CA SER A 19 4.72 -11.25 1.32
C SER A 19 3.67 -10.61 0.43
N ASP A 20 4.09 -9.74 -0.49
CA ASP A 20 3.23 -8.92 -1.32
C ASP A 20 2.43 -9.78 -2.28
N TYR A 21 3.07 -10.79 -2.89
CA TYR A 21 2.37 -11.77 -3.71
C TYR A 21 1.33 -12.55 -2.91
N VAL A 22 1.60 -12.94 -1.66
CA VAL A 22 0.61 -13.64 -0.83
C VAL A 22 -0.56 -12.70 -0.55
N TRP A 23 -0.24 -11.48 -0.16
CA TRP A 23 -1.19 -10.44 0.19
C TRP A 23 -2.13 -10.12 -0.98
N TRP A 24 -1.60 -9.74 -2.14
CA TRP A 24 -2.42 -9.28 -3.26
C TRP A 24 -3.34 -10.38 -3.80
N PHE A 25 -2.81 -11.59 -4.05
CA PHE A 25 -3.65 -12.70 -4.47
C PHE A 25 -4.68 -13.07 -3.40
N GLY A 26 -4.32 -12.96 -2.12
CA GLY A 26 -5.21 -13.21 -1.00
C GLY A 26 -6.38 -12.23 -0.99
N ALA A 27 -6.07 -10.94 -1.03
CA ALA A 27 -7.03 -9.84 -1.04
C ALA A 27 -7.98 -9.96 -2.24
N VAL A 28 -7.46 -10.12 -3.47
CA VAL A 28 -8.29 -10.35 -4.68
C VAL A 28 -9.21 -11.57 -4.50
N SER A 29 -8.72 -12.66 -3.91
CA SER A 29 -9.52 -13.87 -3.70
C SER A 29 -10.66 -13.70 -2.70
N ASN A 30 -10.49 -12.77 -1.75
CA ASN A 30 -11.41 -12.52 -0.66
C ASN A 30 -12.47 -11.47 -1.01
N THR A 31 -12.14 -10.46 -1.83
CA THR A 31 -12.96 -9.25 -1.97
C THR A 31 -13.62 -9.06 -3.34
N VAL A 32 -13.03 -9.56 -4.43
CA VAL A 32 -13.53 -9.27 -5.80
C VAL A 32 -14.90 -9.92 -6.08
N ARG A 33 -15.76 -9.29 -6.88
CA ARG A 33 -17.10 -9.81 -7.18
C ARG A 33 -17.08 -11.00 -8.15
N ASP A 34 -16.18 -10.98 -9.13
CA ASP A 34 -16.08 -12.04 -10.14
C ASP A 34 -15.62 -13.37 -9.53
N GLU A 35 -16.49 -14.38 -9.57
CA GLU A 35 -16.28 -15.68 -8.95
C GLU A 35 -15.15 -16.48 -9.62
N ARG A 36 -14.96 -16.31 -10.93
CA ARG A 36 -13.90 -17.00 -11.67
C ARG A 36 -12.55 -16.41 -11.29
N LEU A 37 -12.45 -15.09 -11.20
CA LEU A 37 -11.26 -14.37 -10.81
C LEU A 37 -10.88 -14.71 -9.37
N ARG A 38 -11.86 -14.71 -8.45
CA ARG A 38 -11.66 -15.14 -7.06
C ARG A 38 -11.13 -16.55 -6.93
N ARG A 39 -11.71 -17.52 -7.63
CA ARG A 39 -11.23 -18.92 -7.60
C ARG A 39 -9.79 -19.03 -8.13
N LEU A 40 -9.47 -18.31 -9.20
CA LEU A 40 -8.12 -18.28 -9.77
C LEU A 40 -7.12 -17.68 -8.78
N ALA A 41 -7.44 -16.52 -8.22
CA ALA A 41 -6.63 -15.82 -7.23
C ALA A 41 -6.43 -16.69 -5.98
N ARG A 42 -7.49 -17.32 -5.45
CA ARG A 42 -7.40 -18.22 -4.28
C ARG A 42 -6.40 -19.35 -4.50
N GLY A 43 -6.39 -19.96 -5.68
CA GLY A 43 -5.43 -21.01 -6.02
C GLY A 43 -3.99 -20.51 -6.07
N MET A 44 -3.77 -19.29 -6.57
CA MET A 44 -2.44 -18.64 -6.59
C MET A 44 -2.01 -18.25 -5.18
N ALA A 45 -2.88 -17.58 -4.42
CA ALA A 45 -2.70 -17.15 -3.04
C ALA A 45 -2.28 -18.33 -2.14
N LEU A 46 -3.01 -19.44 -2.17
CA LEU A 46 -2.68 -20.61 -1.34
C LEU A 46 -1.33 -21.24 -1.69
N ARG A 47 -0.89 -21.18 -2.96
CA ARG A 47 0.43 -21.66 -3.35
C ARG A 47 1.53 -20.73 -2.85
N CYS A 48 1.36 -19.42 -3.02
CA CYS A 48 2.28 -18.42 -2.49
C CYS A 48 2.35 -18.51 -0.97
N ALA A 49 1.21 -18.53 -0.27
CA ALA A 49 1.13 -18.56 1.19
C ALA A 49 1.82 -19.80 1.78
N ARG A 50 1.61 -20.99 1.18
CA ARG A 50 2.30 -22.22 1.60
C ARG A 50 3.80 -22.14 1.37
N LYS A 51 4.24 -21.60 0.23
CA LYS A 51 5.67 -21.39 -0.08
C LYS A 51 6.29 -20.43 0.94
N TRP A 52 5.62 -19.31 1.21
CA TRP A 52 6.05 -18.31 2.18
C TRP A 52 6.13 -18.89 3.59
N ARG A 53 5.09 -19.61 4.07
CA ARG A 53 5.10 -20.30 5.38
C ARG A 53 6.19 -21.36 5.49
N LEU A 54 6.58 -22.00 4.40
CA LEU A 54 7.69 -22.97 4.41
C LEU A 54 9.05 -22.28 4.59
N ALA A 55 9.23 -21.11 4.00
CA ALA A 55 10.46 -20.31 4.12
C ALA A 55 10.54 -19.55 5.46
N HIS A 56 9.40 -19.10 6.00
CA HIS A 56 9.32 -18.20 7.17
C HIS A 56 8.70 -18.88 8.40
N ARG A 57 9.17 -20.08 8.74
CA ARG A 57 8.65 -20.85 9.90
C ARG A 57 9.08 -20.29 11.26
N THR A 58 10.17 -19.55 11.29
CA THR A 58 10.80 -19.05 12.52
C THR A 58 11.46 -17.75 12.19
N LEU A 59 11.30 -16.76 13.06
CA LEU A 59 11.95 -15.47 12.90
C LEU A 59 13.47 -15.64 13.09
N PRO A 60 14.31 -15.10 12.20
CA PRO A 60 15.76 -15.07 12.40
C PRO A 60 16.14 -14.40 13.73
N SER A 61 17.20 -14.88 14.37
CA SER A 61 17.62 -14.34 15.68
C SER A 61 18.16 -12.90 15.61
N ASP A 62 18.62 -12.51 14.44
CA ASP A 62 19.19 -11.22 14.06
C ASP A 62 18.22 -10.35 13.26
N ALA A 63 16.93 -10.71 13.23
CA ALA A 63 15.89 -9.93 12.54
C ALA A 63 15.85 -8.48 13.03
N ASP A 64 15.97 -7.55 12.09
CA ASP A 64 15.77 -6.12 12.30
C ASP A 64 14.28 -5.74 12.18
N ALA A 65 13.99 -4.45 12.34
CA ALA A 65 12.62 -3.93 12.26
C ALA A 65 11.98 -4.21 10.88
N GLN A 66 12.72 -4.05 9.79
CA GLN A 66 12.21 -4.31 8.45
C GLN A 66 11.84 -5.79 8.27
N THR A 67 12.74 -6.71 8.65
CA THR A 67 12.47 -8.15 8.61
C THR A 67 11.23 -8.51 9.44
N ILE A 68 11.05 -7.89 10.61
CA ILE A 68 9.87 -8.12 11.45
C ILE A 68 8.59 -7.62 10.76
N ALA A 69 8.62 -6.44 10.14
CA ALA A 69 7.49 -5.87 9.41
C ALA A 69 7.09 -6.76 8.21
N GLU A 70 8.06 -7.27 7.44
CA GLU A 70 7.84 -8.22 6.35
C GLU A 70 7.19 -9.52 6.83
N PHE A 71 7.65 -10.06 7.97
CA PHE A 71 7.05 -11.24 8.60
C PHE A 71 5.62 -10.99 9.09
N VAL A 72 5.34 -9.79 9.60
CA VAL A 72 3.99 -9.38 10.01
C VAL A 72 3.07 -9.28 8.79
N SER A 73 3.49 -8.63 7.71
CA SER A 73 2.74 -8.53 6.45
C SER A 73 2.43 -9.91 5.86
N GLY A 74 3.43 -10.76 5.67
CA GLY A 74 3.22 -12.11 5.14
C GLY A 74 2.42 -13.01 6.09
N GLY A 75 2.57 -12.81 7.41
CA GLY A 75 1.80 -13.48 8.44
C GLY A 75 0.32 -13.15 8.40
N ASP A 76 -0.01 -11.87 8.27
CA ASP A 76 -1.37 -11.34 8.12
C ASP A 76 -2.04 -11.87 6.85
N ALA A 77 -1.35 -11.74 5.73
CA ALA A 77 -1.81 -12.23 4.44
C ALA A 77 -2.11 -13.73 4.47
N ALA A 78 -1.24 -14.54 5.10
CA ALA A 78 -1.46 -15.97 5.26
C ALA A 78 -2.60 -16.30 6.24
N GLU A 79 -2.77 -15.55 7.32
CA GLU A 79 -3.87 -15.70 8.27
C GLU A 79 -5.22 -15.44 7.58
N SER A 80 -5.32 -14.43 6.72
CA SER A 80 -6.51 -14.13 5.90
C SER A 80 -6.94 -15.29 4.98
N LEU A 81 -6.00 -16.20 4.69
CA LEU A 81 -6.21 -17.40 3.86
C LEU A 81 -6.49 -18.67 4.70
N GLY A 82 -6.59 -18.54 6.03
CA GLY A 82 -6.78 -19.64 6.96
C GLY A 82 -5.49 -20.40 7.29
N LEU A 83 -4.33 -19.79 7.07
CA LEU A 83 -3.00 -20.36 7.36
C LEU A 83 -2.31 -19.57 8.48
N GLY A 84 -3.01 -19.34 9.58
CA GLY A 84 -2.48 -18.67 10.78
C GLY A 84 -1.38 -19.49 11.47
N ASP A 85 -0.49 -18.80 12.19
CA ASP A 85 0.60 -19.39 12.97
C ASP A 85 0.81 -18.60 14.26
N GLU A 86 0.09 -18.99 15.32
CA GLU A 86 0.14 -18.31 16.62
C GLU A 86 1.54 -18.34 17.24
N ARG A 87 2.32 -19.40 17.01
CA ARG A 87 3.67 -19.50 17.56
C ARG A 87 4.60 -18.48 16.90
N LEU A 88 4.48 -18.27 15.59
CA LEU A 88 5.24 -17.22 14.91
C LEU A 88 4.75 -15.83 15.34
N LYS A 89 3.44 -15.65 15.47
CA LYS A 89 2.82 -14.40 15.92
C LYS A 89 3.32 -13.96 17.29
N ASP A 90 3.44 -14.88 18.24
CA ASP A 90 4.00 -14.59 19.57
C ASP A 90 5.49 -14.25 19.54
N GLN A 91 6.28 -14.89 18.66
CA GLN A 91 7.68 -14.51 18.43
C GLN A 91 7.78 -13.07 17.89
N LEU A 92 6.90 -12.72 16.95
CA LEU A 92 6.85 -11.38 16.35
C LEU A 92 6.45 -10.33 17.38
N ARG A 93 5.46 -10.59 18.25
CA ARG A 93 5.11 -9.67 19.36
C ARG A 93 6.30 -9.37 20.27
N LEU A 94 7.04 -10.41 20.64
CA LEU A 94 8.21 -10.27 21.52
C LEU A 94 9.40 -9.58 20.82
N ALA A 95 9.60 -9.84 19.53
CA ALA A 95 10.67 -9.22 18.76
C ALA A 95 10.34 -7.75 18.45
N ALA A 96 9.10 -7.47 18.08
CA ALA A 96 8.65 -6.14 17.68
C ALA A 96 8.83 -5.11 18.80
N SER A 97 8.57 -5.50 20.06
CA SER A 97 8.71 -4.63 21.23
C SER A 97 10.14 -4.18 21.54
N ARG A 98 11.15 -4.70 20.83
CA ARG A 98 12.56 -4.31 21.01
C ARG A 98 12.95 -3.08 20.19
N PHE A 99 12.13 -2.71 19.22
CA PHE A 99 12.37 -1.60 18.30
C PHE A 99 11.43 -0.44 18.62
N SER A 100 11.87 0.76 18.32
CA SER A 100 11.13 2.01 18.53
C SER A 100 10.16 2.30 17.37
N ALA A 101 9.25 3.25 17.58
CA ALA A 101 8.42 3.78 16.50
C ALA A 101 9.23 4.27 15.30
N ARG A 102 10.39 4.89 15.53
CA ARG A 102 11.26 5.40 14.46
C ARG A 102 11.89 4.31 13.62
N ASP A 103 12.13 3.13 14.19
CA ASP A 103 12.72 2.01 13.47
C ASP A 103 11.72 1.41 12.46
N TYR A 104 10.41 1.47 12.75
CA TYR A 104 9.36 0.99 11.85
C TYR A 104 8.77 2.09 10.94
N LEU A 105 8.65 3.31 11.47
CA LEU A 105 7.81 4.36 10.88
C LEU A 105 8.63 5.59 10.45
N ALA A 106 9.96 5.56 10.59
CA ALA A 106 10.90 6.68 10.37
C ALA A 106 10.71 7.93 11.28
N PHE A 107 9.59 8.06 11.97
CA PHE A 107 9.32 9.09 12.96
C PHE A 107 8.52 8.54 14.16
N ASP A 108 8.39 9.33 15.22
CA ASP A 108 7.54 8.97 16.34
C ASP A 108 6.18 9.69 16.24
N PRO A 109 5.11 9.00 15.80
CA PRO A 109 3.81 9.62 15.60
C PRO A 109 3.16 10.08 16.89
N LEU A 110 3.62 9.65 18.06
CA LEU A 110 3.12 10.14 19.35
C LEU A 110 3.60 11.56 19.65
N THR A 111 4.76 11.95 19.14
CA THR A 111 5.47 13.16 19.57
C THR A 111 5.70 14.18 18.47
N GLU A 112 5.72 13.77 17.19
CA GLU A 112 6.00 14.67 16.07
C GLU A 112 5.09 14.41 14.85
N PRO A 113 4.79 15.45 14.03
CA PRO A 113 4.14 15.25 12.73
C PRO A 113 5.09 14.58 11.73
N PRO A 114 4.59 14.13 10.57
CA PRO A 114 5.42 13.53 9.53
C PRO A 114 6.57 14.46 9.12
N PRO A 115 7.82 13.97 9.18
CA PRO A 115 8.99 14.79 8.91
C PRO A 115 9.25 14.97 7.42
N SER A 116 10.20 15.85 7.10
CA SER A 116 10.72 16.08 5.74
C SER A 116 12.25 15.97 5.66
N ASP A 117 12.87 15.41 6.70
CA ASP A 117 14.33 15.22 6.83
C ASP A 117 14.74 13.75 6.86
N VAL A 118 13.85 12.85 6.41
CA VAL A 118 14.17 11.43 6.20
C VAL A 118 14.80 11.30 4.82
N PRO A 119 16.06 10.86 4.71
CA PRO A 119 16.68 10.62 3.41
C PRO A 119 16.02 9.43 2.73
N ASP A 120 15.94 9.50 1.41
CA ASP A 120 15.63 8.36 0.57
C ASP A 120 16.86 7.43 0.46
N GLU A 121 16.66 6.23 -0.08
CA GLU A 121 17.75 5.33 -0.42
C GLU A 121 18.73 6.03 -1.36
N CYS A 122 20.03 5.77 -1.19
CA CYS A 122 21.02 6.38 -2.07
C CYS A 122 20.92 5.80 -3.49
N GLU A 123 20.43 6.60 -4.44
CA GLU A 123 20.34 6.30 -5.89
C GLU A 123 21.58 5.62 -6.51
N TYR A 124 22.78 5.86 -5.98
CA TYR A 124 24.03 5.36 -6.54
C TYR A 124 24.54 4.06 -5.91
N GLU A 125 24.25 3.85 -4.64
CA GLU A 125 24.86 2.76 -3.85
C GLU A 125 23.82 1.84 -3.21
N GLY A 126 22.53 2.17 -3.29
CA GLY A 126 21.46 1.43 -2.60
C GLY A 126 21.63 1.44 -1.07
N ALA A 127 22.17 2.53 -0.53
CA ALA A 127 22.56 2.60 0.87
C ALA A 127 21.55 3.41 1.68
N ASP A 128 21.04 2.82 2.76
CA ASP A 128 20.25 3.51 3.77
C ASP A 128 21.09 4.52 4.58
N ASN A 129 20.44 5.59 5.02
CA ASN A 129 21.09 6.63 5.79
C ASN A 129 20.23 7.08 6.97
N PRO A 130 20.84 7.45 8.11
CA PRO A 130 20.08 7.89 9.25
C PRO A 130 19.36 9.21 8.95
N ARG A 131 18.18 9.40 9.55
CA ARG A 131 17.41 10.64 9.47
C ARG A 131 18.29 11.88 9.72
N GLY A 132 18.08 12.93 8.92
CA GLY A 132 18.86 14.16 8.95
C GLY A 132 20.19 14.10 8.20
N ALA A 133 20.63 12.93 7.74
CA ALA A 133 21.83 12.81 6.91
C ALA A 133 21.61 13.48 5.55
N LYS A 134 22.44 14.48 5.22
CA LYS A 134 22.38 15.18 3.92
C LYS A 134 23.26 14.56 2.85
N LEU A 135 24.20 13.71 3.26
CA LEU A 135 25.18 13.06 2.39
C LEU A 135 25.19 11.56 2.69
N CYS A 136 25.26 10.74 1.65
CA CYS A 136 25.36 9.29 1.77
C CYS A 136 26.63 8.90 2.54
N HIS A 137 26.50 7.98 3.49
CA HIS A 137 27.64 7.54 4.30
C HIS A 137 28.68 6.74 3.48
N VAL A 138 28.29 6.16 2.32
CA VAL A 138 29.16 5.43 1.39
C VAL A 138 29.79 6.38 0.36
N CYS A 139 29.02 6.86 -0.62
CA CYS A 139 29.55 7.62 -1.77
C CYS A 139 29.72 9.12 -1.51
N LYS A 140 29.28 9.63 -0.35
CA LYS A 140 29.33 11.05 0.05
C LYS A 140 28.55 12.02 -0.84
N ARG A 141 27.72 11.51 -1.77
CA ARG A 141 26.84 12.33 -2.60
C ARG A 141 25.64 12.83 -1.80
N ARG A 142 25.02 13.92 -2.28
CA ARG A 142 23.85 14.51 -1.65
C ARG A 142 22.66 13.56 -1.77
N LEU A 143 21.96 13.37 -0.66
CA LEU A 143 20.76 12.54 -0.58
C LEU A 143 19.54 13.35 -0.98
N VAL A 144 18.60 12.68 -1.66
CA VAL A 144 17.23 13.14 -1.84
C VAL A 144 16.50 12.90 -0.52
N MET A 145 15.59 13.80 -0.15
CA MET A 145 14.75 13.63 1.04
C MET A 145 13.40 13.12 0.58
N ARG A 146 12.88 12.13 1.29
CA ARG A 146 11.51 11.65 1.11
C ARG A 146 10.54 12.78 1.41
N THR A 147 9.42 12.83 0.70
CA THR A 147 8.38 13.81 0.99
C THR A 147 7.65 13.44 2.29
N ARG A 148 6.99 14.42 2.91
CA ARG A 148 6.16 14.16 4.11
C ARG A 148 4.99 13.20 3.83
N TYR A 149 4.55 13.14 2.58
CA TYR A 149 3.50 12.24 2.12
C TYR A 149 4.03 10.82 2.12
N ASP A 150 5.17 10.65 1.47
CA ASP A 150 5.87 9.38 1.35
C ASP A 150 6.20 8.75 2.71
N VAL A 151 6.86 9.49 3.59
CA VAL A 151 7.14 9.02 4.96
C VAL A 151 5.87 8.67 5.73
N TRP A 152 4.78 9.42 5.53
CA TRP A 152 3.56 9.22 6.30
C TRP A 152 2.73 8.02 5.84
N TYR A 153 2.56 7.82 4.53
CA TYR A 153 1.72 6.73 4.07
C TYR A 153 2.37 5.37 4.32
N ASP A 154 3.70 5.27 4.21
CA ASP A 154 4.45 4.07 4.62
C ASP A 154 4.20 3.74 6.09
N ALA A 155 4.31 4.75 6.97
CA ALA A 155 4.00 4.59 8.38
C ALA A 155 2.54 4.19 8.62
N LEU A 156 1.61 4.74 7.83
CA LEU A 156 0.17 4.46 7.92
C LEU A 156 -0.12 2.99 7.57
N VAL A 157 0.46 2.48 6.48
CA VAL A 157 0.32 1.09 6.03
C VAL A 157 0.98 0.12 7.02
N THR A 158 2.18 0.45 7.49
CA THR A 158 2.92 -0.35 8.46
C THR A 158 2.14 -0.49 9.77
N ALA A 159 1.66 0.63 10.32
CA ALA A 159 0.88 0.61 11.56
C ALA A 159 -0.49 -0.08 11.38
N HIS A 160 -1.16 0.12 10.23
CA HIS A 160 -2.40 -0.60 9.90
C HIS A 160 -2.18 -2.11 9.89
N THR A 161 -1.17 -2.59 9.16
CA THR A 161 -0.86 -4.02 9.04
C THR A 161 -0.51 -4.62 10.40
N GLY A 162 0.28 -3.90 11.20
CA GLY A 162 0.62 -4.29 12.56
C GLY A 162 -0.61 -4.47 13.45
N ASP A 163 -1.51 -3.47 13.50
CA ASP A 163 -2.73 -3.55 14.31
C ASP A 163 -3.72 -4.58 13.78
N HIS A 164 -3.87 -4.71 12.45
CA HIS A 164 -4.74 -5.71 11.83
C HIS A 164 -4.28 -7.14 12.15
N TYR A 165 -2.97 -7.39 12.09
CA TYR A 165 -2.40 -8.67 12.49
C TYR A 165 -2.38 -8.84 14.02
N GLY A 166 -2.35 -7.77 14.80
CA GLY A 166 -2.21 -7.83 16.26
C GLY A 166 -0.77 -7.96 16.74
N VAL A 167 0.17 -7.34 16.01
CA VAL A 167 1.58 -7.12 16.35
C VAL A 167 1.89 -5.64 16.14
N THR A 168 1.94 -4.85 17.22
CA THR A 168 2.19 -3.41 17.12
C THR A 168 3.61 -3.11 16.63
N LEU A 169 3.71 -2.44 15.48
CA LEU A 169 4.96 -2.02 14.85
C LEU A 169 5.30 -0.58 15.26
N GLY A 170 5.67 -0.42 16.53
CA GLY A 170 6.14 0.84 17.10
C GLY A 170 5.06 1.82 17.59
N ALA A 171 3.94 1.93 16.88
CA ALA A 171 2.77 2.72 17.29
C ALA A 171 1.47 2.12 16.73
N HIS A 172 0.32 2.58 17.24
CA HIS A 172 -0.98 2.16 16.71
C HIS A 172 -1.37 2.97 15.48
N TYR A 173 -2.20 2.39 14.62
CA TYR A 173 -2.74 3.01 13.41
C TYR A 173 -3.35 4.39 13.67
N MET A 174 -4.12 4.52 14.77
CA MET A 174 -4.72 5.79 15.18
C MET A 174 -3.67 6.88 15.47
N ASP A 175 -2.51 6.50 16.01
CA ASP A 175 -1.43 7.45 16.33
C ASP A 175 -0.82 8.04 15.06
N VAL A 176 -0.79 7.29 13.97
CA VAL A 176 -0.32 7.76 12.66
C VAL A 176 -1.44 8.51 11.93
N LEU A 177 -2.65 7.96 11.88
CA LEU A 177 -3.80 8.52 11.17
C LEU A 177 -4.14 9.93 11.66
N LYS A 178 -3.98 10.22 12.97
CA LYS A 178 -4.30 11.54 13.56
C LYS A 178 -3.62 12.72 12.86
N TRP A 179 -2.53 12.47 12.13
CA TRP A 179 -1.78 13.49 11.41
C TRP A 179 -2.31 13.82 10.01
N LEU A 180 -3.33 13.10 9.51
CA LEU A 180 -3.98 13.37 8.22
C LEU A 180 -4.33 14.86 8.00
N PRO A 181 -4.86 15.62 9.00
CA PRO A 181 -5.14 17.05 8.81
C PRO A 181 -3.92 17.91 8.47
N VAL A 182 -2.73 17.55 8.94
CA VAL A 182 -1.48 18.31 8.70
C VAL A 182 -0.99 18.15 7.25
N LEU A 183 -1.39 17.07 6.59
CA LEU A 183 -1.12 16.84 5.18
C LEU A 183 -2.03 17.64 4.25
N ARG A 184 -3.15 18.17 4.77
CA ARG A 184 -4.10 18.98 4.02
C ARG A 184 -3.70 20.47 4.02
N PRO A 185 -4.08 21.22 2.96
CA PRO A 185 -4.57 20.72 1.69
C PRO A 185 -3.46 19.99 0.91
N TYR A 186 -3.85 19.04 0.06
CA TYR A 186 -2.95 18.35 -0.88
C TYR A 186 -2.48 19.35 -1.94
N GLY A 187 -1.47 20.13 -1.56
CA GLY A 187 -1.10 21.40 -2.20
C GLY A 187 -0.28 21.22 -3.46
N VAL A 188 -0.79 20.47 -4.44
CA VAL A 188 0.05 20.07 -5.56
C VAL A 188 -0.36 20.72 -6.88
N ARG A 189 0.55 21.58 -7.35
CA ARG A 189 0.47 22.30 -8.63
C ARG A 189 1.30 21.54 -9.65
N GLY A 190 0.73 21.19 -10.80
CA GLY A 190 1.49 20.51 -11.85
C GLY A 190 0.66 19.67 -12.79
N ARG A 191 1.34 19.04 -13.74
CA ARG A 191 0.75 18.20 -14.79
C ARG A 191 0.54 16.74 -14.40
N GLY A 192 0.92 16.35 -13.18
CA GLY A 192 0.77 14.97 -12.70
C GLY A 192 2.08 14.17 -12.60
N THR A 193 3.22 14.76 -12.94
CA THR A 193 4.55 14.10 -12.93
C THR A 193 5.47 14.58 -11.80
N ASP A 194 4.97 15.45 -10.92
CA ASP A 194 5.77 16.00 -9.83
C ASP A 194 5.85 14.97 -8.68
N PRO A 195 7.02 14.67 -8.11
CA PRO A 195 7.14 13.66 -7.06
C PRO A 195 6.21 13.92 -5.86
N GLU A 196 6.09 15.17 -5.42
CA GLU A 196 5.19 15.51 -4.31
C GLU A 196 3.71 15.31 -4.70
N PHE A 197 3.35 15.41 -5.99
CA PHE A 197 2.02 15.03 -6.47
C PHE A 197 1.76 13.55 -6.36
N ILE A 198 2.71 12.77 -6.87
CA ILE A 198 2.63 11.33 -6.93
C ILE A 198 2.49 10.78 -5.51
N ASP A 199 3.37 11.21 -4.60
CA ASP A 199 3.34 10.80 -3.19
C ASP A 199 2.06 11.23 -2.48
N ALA A 200 1.50 12.40 -2.81
CA ALA A 200 0.21 12.83 -2.27
C ALA A 200 -0.95 11.97 -2.79
N VAL A 201 -0.90 11.51 -4.04
CA VAL A 201 -1.88 10.54 -4.58
C VAL A 201 -1.77 9.22 -3.84
N TYR A 202 -0.57 8.63 -3.76
CA TYR A 202 -0.34 7.39 -3.02
C TYR A 202 -0.74 7.50 -1.55
N SER A 203 -0.47 8.64 -0.92
CA SER A 203 -0.91 8.87 0.46
C SER A 203 -2.43 8.80 0.59
N VAL A 204 -3.16 9.46 -0.30
CA VAL A 204 -4.62 9.52 -0.21
C VAL A 204 -5.27 8.18 -0.58
N THR A 205 -4.73 7.45 -1.56
CA THR A 205 -5.19 6.09 -1.88
C THR A 205 -4.97 5.14 -0.70
N HIS A 206 -3.83 5.25 -0.01
CA HIS A 206 -3.55 4.44 1.19
C HIS A 206 -4.36 4.86 2.43
N VAL A 207 -4.84 6.11 2.53
CA VAL A 207 -5.91 6.45 3.49
C VAL A 207 -7.17 5.63 3.18
N VAL A 208 -7.58 5.56 1.91
CA VAL A 208 -8.76 4.81 1.51
C VAL A 208 -8.58 3.31 1.79
N TYR A 209 -7.44 2.74 1.41
CA TYR A 209 -7.15 1.32 1.58
C TYR A 209 -7.09 0.88 3.05
N THR A 210 -6.36 1.63 3.88
CA THR A 210 -6.25 1.29 5.31
C THR A 210 -7.59 1.49 6.04
N LEU A 211 -8.40 2.48 5.64
CA LEU A 211 -9.73 2.68 6.23
C LEU A 211 -10.76 1.66 5.72
N ASN A 212 -10.72 1.23 4.47
CA ASN A 212 -11.69 0.29 3.90
C ASN A 212 -11.30 -1.19 4.11
N ASN A 213 -10.20 -1.43 4.81
CA ASN A 213 -9.56 -2.73 4.99
C ASN A 213 -9.37 -3.46 3.66
N TYR A 214 -8.69 -2.78 2.73
CA TYR A 214 -8.36 -3.23 1.39
C TYR A 214 -9.56 -3.92 0.70
N TRP A 215 -10.58 -3.11 0.41
CA TRP A 215 -11.80 -3.47 -0.33
C TRP A 215 -12.82 -4.33 0.41
N THR A 216 -12.61 -4.57 1.71
CA THR A 216 -13.60 -5.27 2.53
C THR A 216 -14.86 -4.43 2.70
N TYR A 217 -14.71 -3.12 2.88
CA TYR A 217 -15.80 -2.18 3.11
C TYR A 217 -15.90 -1.13 2.00
N ARG A 218 -17.11 -0.58 1.83
CA ARG A 218 -17.31 0.70 1.15
C ARG A 218 -17.16 1.84 2.15
N LEU A 219 -16.62 2.96 1.71
CA LEU A 219 -16.48 4.16 2.53
C LEU A 219 -17.59 5.16 2.20
N ASP A 220 -18.09 5.85 3.22
CA ASP A 220 -18.94 7.01 3.05
C ASP A 220 -18.08 8.23 2.65
N PRO A 221 -18.25 8.80 1.45
CA PRO A 221 -17.45 9.95 1.01
C PRO A 221 -17.63 11.19 1.89
N ARG A 222 -18.69 11.25 2.72
CA ARG A 222 -18.89 12.33 3.70
C ARG A 222 -17.90 12.27 4.87
N LEU A 223 -17.24 11.13 5.11
CA LEU A 223 -16.18 11.01 6.12
C LEU A 223 -14.83 11.57 5.62
N LEU A 224 -14.64 11.61 4.30
CA LEU A 224 -13.38 11.98 3.65
C LEU A 224 -13.62 12.91 2.44
N PRO A 225 -14.35 14.03 2.61
CA PRO A 225 -14.81 14.84 1.46
C PRO A 225 -13.65 15.46 0.68
N ARG A 226 -12.55 15.79 1.37
CA ARG A 226 -11.35 16.39 0.76
C ARG A 226 -10.56 15.37 -0.06
N GLU A 227 -10.39 14.17 0.47
CA GLU A 227 -9.68 13.07 -0.19
C GLU A 227 -10.46 12.59 -1.41
N TYR A 228 -11.78 12.43 -1.27
CA TYR A 228 -12.66 12.09 -2.37
C TYR A 228 -12.60 13.14 -3.50
N ALA A 229 -12.66 14.43 -3.17
CA ALA A 229 -12.53 15.50 -4.15
C ALA A 229 -11.15 15.52 -4.82
N PHE A 230 -10.08 15.28 -4.05
CA PHE A 230 -8.72 15.21 -4.55
C PHE A 230 -8.54 14.05 -5.55
N LEU A 231 -8.99 12.84 -5.21
CA LEU A 231 -8.93 11.67 -6.09
C LEU A 231 -9.67 11.92 -7.41
N LYS A 232 -10.87 12.53 -7.38
CA LYS A 232 -11.59 12.90 -8.61
C LYS A 232 -10.82 13.87 -9.48
N ALA A 233 -10.08 14.81 -8.88
CA ALA A 233 -9.25 15.77 -9.61
C ALA A 233 -7.92 15.16 -10.10
N SER A 234 -7.46 14.07 -9.49
CA SER A 234 -6.22 13.37 -9.84
C SER A 234 -6.38 12.41 -11.01
N LEU A 235 -7.56 11.77 -11.17
CA LEU A 235 -7.78 10.78 -12.24
C LEU A 235 -7.44 11.30 -13.65
N PRO A 236 -7.92 12.48 -14.10
CA PRO A 236 -7.57 12.98 -15.44
C PRO A 236 -6.08 13.28 -15.60
N LYS A 237 -5.37 13.59 -14.50
CA LYS A 237 -3.92 13.82 -14.53
C LYS A 237 -3.16 12.51 -14.74
N ALA A 238 -3.54 11.44 -14.03
CA ALA A 238 -2.98 10.10 -14.20
C ALA A 238 -3.10 9.63 -15.66
N VAL A 239 -4.29 9.81 -16.26
CA VAL A 239 -4.52 9.54 -17.69
C VAL A 239 -3.61 10.39 -18.58
N ALA A 240 -3.47 11.69 -18.30
CA ALA A 240 -2.67 12.60 -19.12
C ALA A 240 -1.17 12.26 -19.12
N VAL A 241 -0.64 11.78 -17.99
CA VAL A 241 0.77 11.37 -17.86
C VAL A 241 1.00 9.90 -18.19
N ARG A 242 -0.07 9.15 -18.50
CA ARG A 242 -0.06 7.73 -18.86
C ARG A 242 0.47 6.81 -17.76
N ASP A 243 0.25 7.20 -16.51
CA ASP A 243 0.66 6.42 -15.35
C ASP A 243 -0.46 5.43 -15.01
N ALA A 244 -0.27 4.17 -15.42
CA ALA A 244 -1.24 3.10 -15.17
C ALA A 244 -1.34 2.74 -13.68
N ASP A 245 -0.25 2.94 -12.93
CA ASP A 245 -0.17 2.59 -11.53
C ASP A 245 -1.04 3.55 -10.70
N MET A 246 -0.73 4.84 -10.82
CA MET A 246 -1.51 5.92 -10.22
C MET A 246 -2.98 5.88 -10.66
N LEU A 247 -3.24 5.63 -11.95
CA LEU A 247 -4.60 5.56 -12.46
C LEU A 247 -5.38 4.41 -11.82
N GLY A 248 -4.75 3.23 -11.71
CA GLY A 248 -5.33 2.05 -11.09
C GLY A 248 -5.76 2.34 -9.65
N GLU A 249 -4.87 2.89 -8.84
CA GLU A 249 -5.20 3.17 -7.43
C GLU A 249 -6.25 4.28 -7.25
N VAL A 250 -6.20 5.32 -8.07
CA VAL A 250 -7.20 6.40 -8.01
C VAL A 250 -8.58 5.86 -8.38
N MET A 251 -8.68 5.06 -9.45
CA MET A 251 -9.94 4.44 -9.84
C MET A 251 -10.48 3.54 -8.73
N ASP A 252 -9.63 2.69 -8.18
CA ASP A 252 -9.97 1.74 -7.13
C ASP A 252 -10.45 2.42 -5.84
N SER A 253 -9.75 3.48 -5.44
CA SER A 253 -10.13 4.32 -4.30
C SER A 253 -11.47 5.03 -4.52
N LEU A 254 -11.72 5.53 -5.74
CA LEU A 254 -13.00 6.15 -6.09
C LEU A 254 -14.16 5.13 -6.09
N LYS A 255 -13.93 3.90 -6.55
CA LYS A 255 -14.91 2.81 -6.47
C LYS A 255 -15.24 2.43 -5.03
N SER A 256 -14.26 2.54 -4.12
CA SER A 256 -14.48 2.33 -2.68
C SER A 256 -15.45 3.36 -2.08
N PHE A 257 -15.55 4.56 -2.67
CA PHE A 257 -16.58 5.57 -2.33
C PHE A 257 -17.91 5.37 -3.05
N GLY A 258 -18.04 4.34 -3.90
CA GLY A 258 -19.28 4.00 -4.60
C GLY A 258 -19.41 4.49 -6.03
N LEU A 259 -18.34 4.99 -6.65
CA LEU A 259 -18.34 5.15 -8.11
C LEU A 259 -18.37 3.77 -8.76
N ASP A 260 -18.98 3.69 -9.93
CA ASP A 260 -19.07 2.49 -10.74
C ASP A 260 -18.83 2.82 -12.22
N ASP A 261 -18.94 1.82 -13.09
CA ASP A 261 -18.74 1.95 -14.54
C ASP A 261 -19.76 2.89 -15.23
N SER A 262 -20.76 3.43 -14.53
CA SER A 262 -21.62 4.48 -15.06
C SER A 262 -21.00 5.88 -14.94
N ASP A 263 -20.04 6.08 -14.04
CA ASP A 263 -19.36 7.37 -13.87
C ASP A 263 -18.42 7.66 -15.07
N PRO A 264 -18.48 8.86 -15.67
CA PRO A 264 -17.61 9.20 -16.80
C PRO A 264 -16.11 9.07 -16.51
N LEU A 265 -15.65 9.39 -15.30
CA LEU A 265 -14.23 9.30 -14.92
C LEU A 265 -13.77 7.84 -14.87
N ILE A 266 -14.58 6.96 -14.28
CA ILE A 266 -14.28 5.51 -14.23
C ILE A 266 -14.27 4.92 -15.64
N ARG A 267 -15.21 5.33 -16.50
CA ARG A 267 -15.24 4.88 -17.90
C ARG A 267 -14.00 5.31 -18.69
N GLU A 268 -13.56 6.56 -18.52
CA GLU A 268 -12.35 7.07 -19.16
C GLU A 268 -11.11 6.27 -18.71
N GLY A 269 -10.93 6.10 -17.40
CA GLY A 269 -9.82 5.32 -16.87
C GLY A 269 -9.85 3.85 -17.31
N THR A 270 -11.03 3.23 -17.32
CA THR A 270 -11.22 1.85 -17.81
C THR A 270 -10.83 1.71 -19.28
N GLN A 271 -11.29 2.64 -20.13
CA GLN A 271 -10.91 2.64 -21.55
C GLN A 271 -9.40 2.82 -21.73
N PHE A 272 -8.79 3.71 -20.95
CA PHE A 272 -7.35 3.92 -20.98
C PHE A 272 -6.60 2.63 -20.61
N LEU A 273 -6.90 2.02 -19.46
CA LEU A 273 -6.21 0.82 -18.99
C LEU A 273 -6.36 -0.33 -19.99
N LEU A 274 -7.56 -0.58 -20.52
CA LEU A 274 -7.78 -1.63 -21.51
C LEU A 274 -7.04 -1.37 -22.83
N ALA A 275 -6.89 -0.11 -23.25
CA ALA A 275 -6.17 0.25 -24.48
C ALA A 275 -4.64 0.18 -24.33
N HIS A 276 -4.11 0.26 -23.11
CA HIS A 276 -2.67 0.30 -22.82
C HIS A 276 -2.14 -0.96 -22.15
N GLN A 277 -2.92 -2.04 -22.14
CA GLN A 277 -2.43 -3.34 -21.66
C GLN A 277 -1.32 -3.87 -22.58
N ASN A 278 -0.19 -4.27 -22.01
CA ASN A 278 0.91 -4.91 -22.73
C ASN A 278 0.50 -6.28 -23.28
N ARG A 279 1.22 -6.76 -24.31
CA ARG A 279 0.91 -8.05 -24.97
C ARG A 279 1.01 -9.27 -24.05
N ASP A 280 1.83 -9.19 -23.00
CA ASP A 280 1.99 -10.21 -21.96
C ASP A 280 0.90 -10.13 -20.86
N GLY A 281 0.04 -9.12 -20.94
CA GLY A 281 -1.05 -8.84 -20.01
C GLY A 281 -0.65 -7.97 -18.82
N SER A 282 0.55 -7.40 -18.80
CA SER A 282 1.01 -6.43 -17.78
C SER A 282 0.54 -5.01 -18.09
N TRP A 283 0.71 -4.12 -17.10
CA TRP A 283 0.82 -2.67 -17.27
C TRP A 283 2.23 -2.23 -16.81
N GLY A 284 2.55 -0.93 -16.94
CA GLY A 284 3.88 -0.38 -16.66
C GLY A 284 4.79 -0.33 -17.89
N ASP A 285 5.98 0.25 -17.72
CA ASP A 285 7.01 0.30 -18.76
C ASP A 285 7.58 -1.11 -19.00
N LEU A 286 7.93 -1.42 -20.24
CA LEU A 286 8.59 -2.67 -20.59
C LEU A 286 10.11 -2.60 -20.36
N ASP A 287 10.64 -1.38 -20.28
CA ASP A 287 12.05 -1.09 -20.11
C ASP A 287 12.45 -0.89 -18.62
N ASP A 288 11.50 -1.01 -17.68
CA ASP A 288 11.80 -0.99 -16.24
C ASP A 288 12.68 -2.19 -15.85
N ASP A 289 13.81 -1.89 -15.21
CA ASP A 289 14.78 -2.89 -14.75
C ASP A 289 14.29 -3.62 -13.48
N ASP A 290 13.49 -2.95 -12.65
CA ASP A 290 12.88 -3.57 -11.47
C ASP A 290 11.58 -4.30 -11.86
N THR A 291 11.49 -5.57 -11.43
CA THR A 291 10.25 -6.32 -11.62
C THR A 291 9.12 -5.75 -10.76
N TYR A 292 9.43 -5.11 -9.63
CA TYR A 292 8.48 -4.45 -8.75
C TYR A 292 7.57 -3.49 -9.52
N ASP A 293 8.16 -2.49 -10.18
CA ASP A 293 7.43 -1.46 -10.91
C ASP A 293 6.43 -2.06 -11.92
N ARG A 294 6.87 -3.09 -12.64
CA ARG A 294 6.02 -3.76 -13.64
C ARG A 294 4.88 -4.58 -13.03
N TYR A 295 5.15 -5.36 -11.98
CA TYR A 295 4.08 -6.16 -11.38
C TYR A 295 3.15 -5.29 -10.55
N HIS A 296 3.65 -4.27 -9.84
CA HIS A 296 2.85 -3.34 -9.03
C HIS A 296 1.87 -2.57 -9.90
N ALA A 297 2.35 -1.94 -10.99
CA ALA A 297 1.47 -1.29 -11.97
C ALA A 297 0.41 -2.25 -12.57
N THR A 298 0.75 -3.54 -12.69
CA THR A 298 -0.20 -4.56 -13.14
C THR A 298 -1.23 -4.90 -12.06
N GLU A 299 -0.85 -4.92 -10.79
CA GLU A 299 -1.73 -5.17 -9.65
C GLU A 299 -2.73 -4.02 -9.50
N THR A 300 -2.26 -2.78 -9.48
CA THR A 300 -3.10 -1.59 -9.34
C THR A 300 -4.04 -1.39 -10.53
N ALA A 301 -3.57 -1.62 -11.76
CA ALA A 301 -4.45 -1.61 -12.94
C ALA A 301 -5.55 -2.69 -12.85
N VAL A 302 -5.23 -3.89 -12.35
CA VAL A 302 -6.23 -4.95 -12.12
C VAL A 302 -7.21 -4.53 -11.04
N ASN A 303 -6.76 -3.93 -9.93
CA ASN A 303 -7.61 -3.44 -8.84
C ASN A 303 -8.58 -2.38 -9.36
N GLY A 304 -8.10 -1.38 -10.10
CA GLY A 304 -8.94 -0.33 -10.70
C GLY A 304 -10.00 -0.86 -11.68
N LEU A 305 -9.71 -1.97 -12.37
CA LEU A 305 -10.66 -2.66 -13.25
C LEU A 305 -11.62 -3.60 -12.51
N CYS A 306 -11.34 -3.96 -11.26
CA CYS A 306 -12.18 -4.87 -10.50
C CYS A 306 -13.43 -4.19 -9.94
N GLU A 307 -14.40 -5.04 -9.62
CA GLU A 307 -15.57 -4.71 -8.81
C GLU A 307 -15.52 -5.58 -7.56
N TYR A 308 -15.96 -5.06 -6.41
CA TYR A 308 -15.86 -5.78 -5.15
C TYR A 308 -17.23 -6.28 -4.67
N ALA A 309 -17.24 -7.47 -4.06
CA ALA A 309 -18.42 -8.02 -3.41
C ALA A 309 -18.81 -7.19 -2.18
N GLY A 310 -17.80 -6.73 -1.42
CA GLY A 310 -17.93 -5.87 -0.23
C GLY A 310 -18.76 -6.47 0.92
N ARG A 311 -18.57 -5.97 2.14
CA ARG A 311 -19.42 -6.26 3.32
C ARG A 311 -20.43 -5.14 3.62
N GLY A 312 -20.66 -4.25 2.65
CA GLY A 312 -21.41 -3.01 2.85
C GLY A 312 -20.51 -1.85 3.28
N GLU A 313 -21.09 -0.80 3.85
CA GLU A 313 -20.34 0.34 4.38
C GLU A 313 -19.69 -0.01 5.73
N GLY A 314 -18.46 0.44 5.96
CA GLY A 314 -17.72 0.16 7.20
C GLY A 314 -16.30 0.71 7.20
N LEU A 315 -15.58 0.48 8.29
CA LEU A 315 -14.19 0.89 8.49
C LEU A 315 -13.37 -0.29 9.03
N SER A 316 -12.07 -0.32 8.73
CA SER A 316 -11.12 -1.30 9.29
C SER A 316 -11.12 -1.26 10.82
N PHE A 317 -11.13 -0.04 11.37
CA PHE A 317 -11.17 0.24 12.81
C PHE A 317 -12.33 1.21 13.09
N PRO A 318 -13.53 0.72 13.48
CA PRO A 318 -14.72 1.56 13.69
C PRO A 318 -14.51 2.73 14.67
N GLU A 319 -13.58 2.58 15.61
CA GLU A 319 -13.20 3.61 16.59
C GLU A 319 -12.65 4.91 15.97
N VAL A 320 -12.21 4.89 14.70
CA VAL A 320 -11.71 6.10 14.01
C VAL A 320 -12.85 7.00 13.52
N GLU A 321 -14.08 6.48 13.41
CA GLU A 321 -15.21 7.21 12.81
C GLU A 321 -15.49 8.58 13.46
N PRO A 322 -15.50 8.73 14.80
CA PRO A 322 -15.73 10.03 15.43
C PRO A 322 -14.67 11.06 15.05
N LEU A 323 -13.42 10.63 14.85
CA LEU A 323 -12.32 11.49 14.43
C LEU A 323 -12.53 11.98 13.00
N LEU A 324 -12.87 11.06 12.07
CA LEU A 324 -13.17 11.40 10.67
C LEU A 324 -14.35 12.37 10.57
N ARG A 325 -15.42 12.15 11.33
CA ARG A 325 -16.60 13.04 11.35
C ARG A 325 -16.27 14.45 11.79
N ARG A 326 -15.37 14.63 12.77
CA ARG A 326 -14.90 15.97 13.17
C ARG A 326 -14.15 16.66 12.03
N TRP A 327 -13.19 15.96 11.44
CA TRP A 327 -12.39 16.52 10.34
C TRP A 327 -13.18 16.83 9.07
N ALA A 328 -14.27 16.11 8.82
CA ALA A 328 -15.15 16.38 7.69
C ALA A 328 -15.96 17.68 7.85
N GLN A 329 -16.08 18.21 9.08
CA GLN A 329 -16.81 19.45 9.38
C GLN A 329 -15.91 20.70 9.42
N GLU A 330 -14.62 20.50 9.70
CA GLU A 330 -13.56 21.51 9.54
C GLU A 330 -13.32 21.80 8.06
#